data_AF-A0A6N9VCT9-F1
#
_entry.id   AF-A0A6N9VCT9-F1
#
_cell.length_a   1.000
_cell.length_b   1.000
_cell.length_c   1.000
_cell.angle_alpha   90.00
_cell.angle_beta   90.00
_cell.angle_gamma   90.00
#
_symmetry.space_group_name_H-M   'P 1'
#
loop_
_entity.id
_entity.type
_entity.pdbx_description
1 polymer ?
#
loop_
_entity_poly.entity_id
_entity_poly.type
_entity_poly.pdbx_seq_one_letter_code
_entity_poly.pdbx_strand_id
1 'polypeptide(L)'
;ARRSAAARYGGLLQERVTAEGDRSLLRSAALALLGRPEDAELHAAALTLLVRDPQTRGRHLPQALRLFAHGDPRLPLELLAEVFPAHPEPVLAALRARLARPGDGGGT
;
A
#
# COMPACT_ATOMS: atom_id res chain seq x y z
N ALA A 1 19.98 13.75 34.10
CA ALA A 1 20.14 12.73 33.03
C ALA A 1 18.88 11.89 32.76
N ARG A 2 18.28 11.18 33.74
CA ARG A 2 17.11 10.29 33.47
C ARG A 2 15.82 11.01 33.01
N ARG A 3 15.51 12.18 33.59
CA ARG A 3 14.30 12.97 33.24
C ARG A 3 14.34 13.56 31.82
N SER A 4 15.53 13.95 31.33
CA SER A 4 15.69 14.50 29.97
C SER A 4 15.58 13.43 28.88
N ALA A 5 16.10 12.23 29.15
CA ALA A 5 15.86 11.06 28.30
C ALA A 5 14.37 10.70 28.25
N ALA A 6 13.69 10.64 29.40
CA ALA A 6 12.26 10.33 29.47
C ALA A 6 11.40 11.32 28.66
N ALA A 7 11.68 12.63 28.73
CA ALA A 7 10.97 13.63 27.94
C ALA A 7 11.21 13.47 26.42
N ARG A 8 12.46 13.23 26.02
CA ARG A 8 12.83 13.04 24.61
C ARG A 8 12.28 11.75 24.01
N TYR A 9 12.33 10.65 24.76
CA TYR A 9 11.75 9.37 24.33
C TYR A 9 10.22 9.40 24.40
N GLY A 10 9.63 10.11 25.37
CA GLY A 10 8.19 10.29 25.46
C GLY A 10 7.59 10.91 24.20
N GLY A 11 8.18 11.99 23.67
CA GLY A 11 7.73 12.59 22.41
C GLY A 11 7.82 11.64 21.20
N LEU A 12 8.96 10.94 21.05
CA LEU A 12 9.13 9.95 19.98
C LEU A 12 8.18 8.77 20.12
N LEU A 13 7.90 8.33 21.35
CA LEU A 13 6.91 7.29 21.64
C LEU A 13 5.50 7.78 21.36
N GLN A 14 5.14 9.02 21.70
CA GLN A 14 3.82 9.57 21.39
C GLN A 14 3.59 9.62 19.89
N GLU A 15 4.54 10.14 19.09
CA GLU A 15 4.43 10.13 17.63
C GLU A 15 4.34 8.70 17.06
N ARG A 16 5.12 7.77 17.60
CA ARG A 16 5.08 6.36 17.18
C ARG A 16 3.77 5.67 17.54
N VAL A 17 3.24 5.91 18.74
CA VAL A 17 1.99 5.34 19.24
C VAL A 17 0.80 5.90 18.46
N THR A 18 0.78 7.20 18.17
CA THR A 18 -0.23 7.79 17.29
C THR A 18 -0.10 7.22 15.89
N ALA A 19 1.11 7.17 15.32
CA ALA A 19 1.30 6.64 13.97
C ALA A 19 0.97 5.14 13.84
N GLU A 20 1.21 4.33 14.88
CA GLU A 20 0.80 2.92 14.90
C GLU A 20 -0.70 2.75 15.19
N GLY A 21 -1.27 3.57 16.07
CA GLY A 21 -2.71 3.61 16.33
C GLY A 21 -3.50 3.99 15.09
N ASP A 22 -3.07 5.03 14.39
CA ASP A 22 -3.64 5.48 13.12
C ASP A 22 -3.49 4.39 12.04
N ARG A 23 -2.31 3.77 11.92
CA ARG A 23 -2.11 2.63 11.00
C ARG A 23 -3.04 1.47 11.32
N SER A 24 -3.22 1.14 12.59
CA SER A 24 -4.10 0.04 13.03
C SER A 24 -5.57 0.32 12.69
N LEU A 25 -6.04 1.56 12.89
CA LEU A 25 -7.39 1.98 12.51
C LEU A 25 -7.57 1.93 10.99
N LEU A 26 -6.63 2.50 10.23
CA LEU A 26 -6.66 2.49 8.76
C LEU A 26 -6.60 1.07 8.20
N ARG A 27 -5.77 0.19 8.80
CA ARG A 27 -5.69 -1.23 8.45
C ARG A 27 -7.04 -1.92 8.66
N SER A 28 -7.66 -1.70 9.82
CA SER A 28 -8.96 -2.28 10.15
C SER A 28 -10.05 -1.82 9.18
N ALA A 29 -10.09 -0.52 8.86
CA ALA A 29 -11.02 0.04 7.88
C ALA A 29 -10.78 -0.53 6.47
N ALA A 30 -9.53 -0.60 6.02
CA ALA A 30 -9.19 -1.15 4.72
C ALA A 30 -9.56 -2.64 4.60
N LEU A 31 -9.33 -3.44 5.64
CA LEU A 31 -9.76 -4.84 5.68
C LEU A 31 -11.29 -4.99 5.65
N ALA A 32 -12.01 -4.11 6.34
CA ALA A 32 -13.47 -4.09 6.29
C ALA A 32 -14.00 -3.79 4.88
N LEU A 33 -13.39 -2.83 4.17
CA LEU A 33 -13.74 -2.51 2.77
C LEU A 33 -13.46 -3.68 1.83
N LEU A 34 -12.32 -4.38 1.98
CA LEU A 34 -12.01 -5.55 1.16
C LEU A 34 -12.94 -6.76 1.42
N GLY A 35 -13.55 -6.83 2.60
CA GLY A 35 -14.53 -7.86 2.93
C GLY A 35 -15.91 -7.63 2.30
N ARG A 36 -16.16 -6.45 1.74
CA ARG A 36 -17.46 -6.02 1.21
C ARG A 36 -17.40 -5.91 -0.32
N PRO A 37 -18.03 -6.82 -1.07
CA PRO A 37 -18.01 -6.78 -2.53
C PRO A 37 -18.70 -5.54 -3.11
N GLU A 38 -19.66 -4.95 -2.38
CA GLU A 38 -20.31 -3.69 -2.77
C GLU A 38 -19.36 -2.48 -2.83
N ASP A 39 -18.23 -2.55 -2.12
CA ASP A 39 -17.24 -1.48 -2.02
C ASP A 39 -16.09 -1.66 -3.03
N ALA A 40 -16.30 -2.41 -4.12
CA ALA A 40 -15.28 -2.75 -5.11
C ALA A 40 -14.50 -1.53 -5.66
N GLU A 41 -15.19 -0.40 -5.83
CA GLU A 41 -14.59 0.88 -6.25
C GLU A 41 -13.52 1.40 -5.26
N LEU A 42 -13.62 1.03 -3.99
CA LEU A 42 -12.70 1.41 -2.91
C LEU A 42 -11.58 0.39 -2.68
N HIS A 43 -11.63 -0.79 -3.31
CA HIS A 43 -10.67 -1.87 -3.06
C HIS A 43 -9.23 -1.48 -3.44
N ALA A 44 -9.03 -0.70 -4.49
CA ALA A 44 -7.71 -0.22 -4.89
C ALA A 44 -7.11 0.75 -3.84
N ALA A 45 -7.92 1.64 -3.27
CA ALA A 45 -7.50 2.54 -2.21
C ALA A 45 -7.19 1.77 -0.91
N ALA A 46 -8.03 0.79 -0.55
CA ALA A 46 -7.80 -0.08 0.59
C ALA A 46 -6.49 -0.89 0.45
N LEU A 47 -6.22 -1.44 -0.74
CA LEU A 47 -4.97 -2.15 -1.02
C LEU A 47 -3.75 -1.25 -0.93
N THR A 48 -3.85 0.00 -1.39
CA THR A 48 -2.77 0.99 -1.28
C THR A 48 -2.38 1.23 0.18
N LEU A 49 -3.37 1.40 1.06
CA LEU A 49 -3.14 1.57 2.51
C LEU A 49 -2.45 0.33 3.11
N LEU A 50 -2.94 -0.87 2.79
CA LEU A 50 -2.40 -2.13 3.33
C LEU A 50 -1.00 -2.46 2.81
N VAL A 51 -0.63 -1.99 1.62
CA VAL A 51 0.73 -2.16 1.08
C VAL A 51 1.71 -1.16 1.70
N ARG A 52 1.26 0.06 2.02
CA ARG A 52 2.08 1.05 2.73
C ARG A 52 2.43 0.60 4.15
N ASP A 53 1.51 -0.08 4.81
CA ASP A 53 1.72 -0.66 6.14
C ASP A 53 2.70 -1.85 6.11
N PRO A 54 3.88 -1.75 6.77
CA PRO A 54 4.87 -2.83 6.79
C PRO A 54 4.36 -4.16 7.33
N GLN A 55 3.38 -4.17 8.25
CA GLN A 55 2.86 -5.40 8.86
C GLN A 55 2.01 -6.22 7.88
N THR A 56 1.36 -5.54 6.93
CA THR A 56 0.42 -6.17 5.99
C THR A 56 0.96 -6.20 4.55
N ARG A 57 2.03 -5.44 4.25
CA ARG A 57 2.62 -5.30 2.92
C ARG A 57 2.83 -6.63 2.20
N GLY A 58 3.53 -7.57 2.85
CA GLY A 58 3.87 -8.85 2.23
C GLY A 58 2.64 -9.64 1.75
N ARG A 59 1.52 -9.53 2.49
CA ARG A 59 0.27 -10.23 2.16
C ARG A 59 -0.49 -9.57 1.01
N HIS A 60 -0.51 -8.23 0.95
CA HIS A 60 -1.36 -7.50 0.00
C HIS A 60 -0.62 -7.03 -1.27
N LEU A 61 0.72 -6.98 -1.24
CA LEU A 61 1.53 -6.58 -2.40
C LEU A 61 1.23 -7.41 -3.65
N PRO A 62 1.13 -8.76 -3.61
CA PRO A 62 0.81 -9.53 -4.80
C PRO A 62 -0.53 -9.15 -5.44
N GLN A 63 -1.52 -8.77 -4.63
CA GLN A 63 -2.83 -8.36 -5.13
C GLN A 63 -2.77 -6.97 -5.78
N ALA A 64 -2.09 -6.02 -5.14
CA ALA A 64 -1.88 -4.69 -5.71
C ALA A 64 -1.13 -4.75 -7.05
N LEU A 65 -0.07 -5.56 -7.14
CA LEU A 65 0.69 -5.75 -8.38
C LEU A 65 -0.14 -6.41 -9.49
N ARG A 66 -1.08 -7.31 -9.15
CA ARG A 66 -2.03 -7.82 -10.13
C ARG A 66 -2.93 -6.70 -10.66
N LEU A 67 -3.53 -5.87 -9.80
CA LEU A 67 -4.37 -4.74 -10.26
C LEU A 67 -3.59 -3.77 -11.16
N PHE A 68 -2.35 -3.44 -10.76
CA PHE A 68 -1.46 -2.62 -11.59
C PHE A 68 -1.19 -3.25 -12.95
N ALA A 69 -0.83 -4.54 -12.98
CA ALA A 69 -0.62 -5.27 -14.22
C ALA A 69 -1.89 -5.30 -15.07
N HIS A 70 -3.08 -5.29 -14.45
CA HIS A 70 -4.39 -5.22 -15.10
C HIS A 70 -4.78 -3.85 -15.65
N GLY A 71 -3.92 -2.84 -15.48
CA GLY A 71 -4.18 -1.52 -16.06
C GLY A 71 -4.92 -0.57 -15.13
N ASP A 72 -5.33 -1.04 -13.94
CA ASP A 72 -6.21 -0.29 -13.04
C ASP A 72 -5.63 1.10 -12.72
N PRO A 73 -6.30 2.20 -13.11
CA PRO A 73 -5.81 3.56 -12.89
C PRO A 73 -5.94 3.99 -11.43
N ARG A 74 -6.70 3.27 -10.60
CA ARG A 74 -6.93 3.61 -9.19
C ARG A 74 -5.74 3.24 -8.30
N LEU A 75 -4.76 2.48 -8.82
CA LEU A 75 -3.53 2.18 -8.08
C LEU A 75 -2.47 3.27 -8.35
N PRO A 76 -2.03 4.02 -7.32
CA PRO A 76 -1.05 5.09 -7.51
C PRO A 76 0.33 4.54 -7.93
N LEU A 77 0.98 5.19 -8.89
CA LEU A 77 2.33 4.81 -9.32
C LEU A 77 3.37 5.03 -8.23
N GLU A 78 3.14 6.01 -7.35
CA GLU A 78 3.99 6.31 -6.20
C GLU A 78 4.12 5.10 -5.28
N LEU A 79 3.07 4.27 -5.18
CA LEU A 79 3.12 3.03 -4.40
C LEU A 79 4.19 2.07 -4.92
N LEU A 80 4.40 2.01 -6.24
CA LEU A 80 5.43 1.16 -6.83
C LEU A 80 6.82 1.66 -6.46
N ALA A 81 7.04 2.97 -6.50
CA ALA A 81 8.30 3.58 -6.09
C ALA A 81 8.61 3.31 -4.60
N GLU A 82 7.59 3.34 -3.74
CA GLU A 82 7.73 3.06 -2.30
C GLU A 82 8.12 1.61 -2.00
N VAL A 83 7.57 0.64 -2.74
CA VAL A 83 7.82 -0.79 -2.49
C VAL A 83 9.00 -1.36 -3.28
N PHE A 84 9.43 -0.68 -4.35
CA PHE A 84 10.51 -1.13 -5.23
C PHE A 84 11.81 -1.48 -4.50
N PRO A 85 12.33 -0.68 -3.54
CA PRO A 85 13.57 -1.02 -2.86
C PRO A 85 13.53 -2.36 -2.10
N ALA A 86 12.36 -2.76 -1.61
CA ALA A 86 12.16 -4.00 -0.86
C ALA A 86 11.71 -5.17 -1.75
N HIS A 87 11.07 -4.88 -2.89
CA HIS A 87 10.45 -5.88 -3.76
C HIS A 87 10.70 -5.58 -5.25
N PRO A 88 11.96 -5.50 -5.70
CA PRO A 88 12.27 -5.06 -7.06
C PRO A 88 11.72 -6.03 -8.11
N GLU A 89 11.95 -7.34 -7.95
CA GLU A 89 11.52 -8.31 -8.96
C GLU A 89 10.00 -8.44 -9.11
N PRO A 90 9.19 -8.50 -8.03
CA PRO A 90 7.75 -8.44 -8.16
C PRO A 90 7.23 -7.20 -8.91
N VAL A 91 7.81 -6.02 -8.64
CA VAL A 91 7.42 -4.78 -9.31
C VAL A 91 7.79 -4.80 -10.79
N LEU A 92 9.01 -5.22 -11.12
CA LEU A 92 9.45 -5.32 -12.52
C LEU A 92 8.63 -6.34 -13.31
N ALA A 93 8.25 -7.47 -12.69
CA ALA A 93 7.38 -8.46 -13.32
C ALA A 93 5.99 -7.87 -13.64
N ALA A 94 5.40 -7.11 -12.70
CA ALA A 94 4.11 -6.47 -12.92
C ALA A 94 4.18 -5.38 -14.02
N LEU A 95 5.27 -4.61 -14.08
CA LEU A 95 5.52 -3.63 -15.13
C LEU A 95 5.63 -4.29 -16.51
N ARG A 96 6.44 -5.36 -16.63
CA ARG A 96 6.54 -6.13 -17.87
C ARG A 96 5.18 -6.67 -18.31
N ALA A 97 4.39 -7.20 -17.39
CA ALA A 97 3.04 -7.70 -17.68
C ALA A 97 2.10 -6.59 -18.16
N ARG A 98 2.16 -5.40 -17.56
CA ARG A 98 1.37 -4.23 -18.00
C ARG A 98 1.75 -3.79 -19.41
N LEU A 99 3.04 -3.72 -19.70
CA LEU A 99 3.56 -3.32 -21.02
C LEU A 99 3.26 -4.35 -22.12
N ALA A 100 3.19 -5.63 -21.76
CA ALA A 100 2.83 -6.71 -22.67
C ALA A 100 1.32 -6.76 -23.00
N ARG A 101 0.47 -6.01 -22.28
CA ARG A 101 -0.94 -5.89 -22.65
C ARG A 101 -1.02 -5.14 -23.99
N PRO A 102 -1.73 -5.67 -25.01
CA PRO A 102 -2.08 -4.87 -26.18
C PRO A 102 -2.82 -3.62 -25.69
N GLY A 103 -2.19 -2.46 -25.84
CA GLY A 103 -2.67 -1.25 -25.19
C GLY A 103 -4.11 -0.92 -25.61
N ASP A 104 -4.88 -0.36 -24.69
CA ASP A 104 -6.08 0.45 -24.97
C ASP A 104 -5.72 1.77 -25.71
N GLY A 105 -4.64 1.74 -26.51
CA GLY A 105 -4.05 2.84 -27.27
C GLY A 105 -3.92 2.50 -28.76
N GLY A 106 -4.80 1.63 -29.26
CA GLY A 106 -4.92 1.30 -30.68
C GLY A 106 -6.35 1.55 -31.16
N GLY A 107 -6.76 2.82 -31.23
CA GLY A 107 -8.07 3.22 -31.73
C GLY A 107 -8.00 4.63 -32.30
N THR A 108 -7.63 4.69 -33.59
CA THR A 108 -7.71 5.82 -34.55
C THR A 108 -7.06 7.14 -34.19
#